data_AF-A0AAW2JKD1-F1
#
_entry.id   AF-A0AAW2JKD1-F1
#
_cell.length_a   1.000
_cell.length_b   1.000
_cell.length_c   1.000
_cell.angle_alpha   90.00
_cell.angle_beta   90.00
_cell.angle_gamma   90.00
#
_symmetry.space_group_name_H-M   'P 1'
#
loop_
_entity.id
_entity.type
_entity.pdbx_description
1 polymer ?
#
loop_
_entity_poly.entity_id
_entity_poly.type
_entity_poly.pdbx_seq_one_letter_code
_entity_poly.pdbx_strand_id
1 'polypeptide(L)'
;MYTTDRAPSGSGSAPTGVSSQLLNRLFQTIERTTHKDPPPGFIIATHHFKDPYPMVNEIDLDLLCNATMDLLIQFAYPSLSGYGKFTISYTISPSYGLWGELTFTLDNAIPLTDQDNKKIPMNDVYALIYKSIQKYAERYDGQFLVRLMIRVYMTGEKKERPLFSLEGSSKSFLQS
;
A
#
# COMPACT_ATOMS: atom_id res chain seq x y z
N MET A 1 53.10 10.64 33.29
CA MET A 1 51.88 11.41 32.95
C MET A 1 51.70 11.36 31.45
N TYR A 2 50.80 10.52 30.96
CA TYR A 2 50.31 10.52 29.57
C TYR A 2 48.85 10.05 29.66
N THR A 3 47.91 10.99 29.55
CA THR A 3 46.49 10.71 29.38
C THR A 3 46.17 10.88 27.90
N THR A 4 45.89 9.77 27.24
CA THR A 4 45.38 9.73 25.87
C THR A 4 43.87 9.93 25.95
N ASP A 5 43.38 11.09 25.51
CA ASP A 5 41.95 11.37 25.39
C ASP A 5 41.33 10.46 24.32
N ARG A 6 40.35 9.67 24.76
CA ARG A 6 39.58 8.75 23.94
C ARG A 6 38.42 9.53 23.34
N ALA A 7 38.35 9.57 22.01
CA ALA A 7 37.24 10.18 21.26
C ALA A 7 35.88 9.58 21.68
N PRO A 8 34.79 10.38 21.72
CA PRO A 8 33.47 9.85 21.97
C PRO A 8 32.98 9.08 20.75
N SER A 9 32.64 7.81 20.98
CA SER A 9 31.88 6.97 20.06
C SER A 9 30.52 7.60 19.80
N GLY A 10 30.36 8.19 18.62
CA GLY A 10 29.06 8.61 18.10
C GLY A 10 28.18 7.38 17.87
N SER A 11 27.27 7.12 18.80
CA SER A 11 26.16 6.20 18.59
C SER A 11 25.27 6.77 17.48
N GLY A 12 25.29 6.14 16.31
CA GLY A 12 24.33 6.42 15.25
C GLY A 12 22.92 6.13 15.75
N SER A 13 22.17 7.19 16.06
CA SER A 13 20.75 7.11 16.36
C SER A 13 19.98 6.72 15.10
N ALA A 14 19.19 5.65 15.22
CA ALA A 14 18.48 4.98 14.14
C ALA A 14 17.41 5.86 13.44
N PRO A 15 17.15 5.68 12.12
CA PRO A 15 16.06 6.34 11.41
C PRO A 15 14.69 5.64 11.62
N THR A 16 14.45 5.01 12.78
CA THR A 16 13.31 4.10 13.01
C THR A 16 12.01 4.79 13.47
N GLY A 17 12.07 6.04 13.94
CA GLY A 17 10.91 6.74 14.50
C GLY A 17 9.82 7.10 13.48
N VAL A 18 10.21 7.61 12.31
CA VAL A 18 9.25 8.11 11.30
C VAL A 18 8.55 6.97 10.55
N SER A 19 9.30 5.91 10.19
CA SER A 19 8.76 4.74 9.48
C SER A 19 7.75 3.98 10.34
N SER A 20 8.02 3.82 11.65
CA SER A 20 7.09 3.14 12.57
C SER A 20 5.80 3.94 12.80
N GLN A 21 5.88 5.27 12.87
CA GLN A 21 4.70 6.13 13.00
C GLN A 21 3.80 6.06 11.76
N LEU A 22 4.38 6.06 10.56
CA LEU A 22 3.63 5.98 9.32
C LEU A 22 2.92 4.63 9.14
N LEU A 23 3.59 3.53 9.48
CA LEU A 23 2.98 2.19 9.46
C LEU A 23 1.86 2.06 10.48
N ASN A 24 2.07 2.57 11.70
CA ASN A 24 1.01 2.60 12.71
C ASN A 24 -0.20 3.41 12.25
N ARG A 25 0.03 4.57 11.61
CA ARG A 25 -1.02 5.37 11.01
C ARG A 25 -1.78 4.59 9.94
N LEU A 26 -1.08 3.90 9.04
CA LEU A 26 -1.70 3.05 8.01
C LEU A 26 -2.66 2.02 8.60
N PHE A 27 -2.21 1.24 9.57
CA PHE A 27 -3.04 0.21 10.21
C PHE A 27 -4.23 0.81 10.98
N GLN A 28 -4.07 2.00 11.54
CA GLN A 28 -5.16 2.69 12.22
C GLN A 28 -6.18 3.31 11.26
N THR A 29 -5.80 3.65 10.03
CA THR A 29 -6.69 4.28 9.04
C THR A 29 -7.46 3.26 8.20
N ILE A 30 -6.93 2.05 8.01
CA ILE A 30 -7.63 0.98 7.29
C ILE A 30 -8.72 0.39 8.20
N GLU A 31 -9.98 0.46 7.76
CA GLU A 31 -11.11 -0.20 8.41
C GLU A 31 -11.10 -1.70 8.10
N ARG A 32 -10.95 -2.03 6.81
CA ARG A 32 -10.91 -3.41 6.32
C ARG A 32 -10.24 -3.50 4.96
N THR A 33 -9.76 -4.69 4.65
CA THR A 33 -9.20 -5.04 3.35
C THR A 33 -10.07 -6.12 2.71
N THR A 34 -10.51 -5.89 1.49
CA THR A 34 -11.25 -6.88 0.70
C THR A 34 -10.44 -7.26 -0.52
N HIS A 35 -10.56 -8.50 -0.96
CA HIS A 35 -10.01 -8.91 -2.25
C HIS A 35 -10.97 -9.83 -2.98
N LYS A 36 -10.85 -9.83 -4.30
CA LYS A 36 -11.53 -10.73 -5.21
C LYS A 36 -10.50 -11.28 -6.16
N ASP A 37 -10.74 -12.50 -6.54
CA ASP A 37 -9.97 -13.20 -7.54
C ASP A 37 -10.92 -13.52 -8.71
N PRO A 38 -11.14 -12.58 -9.65
CA PRO A 38 -11.85 -12.85 -10.90
C PRO A 38 -11.15 -13.95 -11.73
N PRO A 39 -11.56 -14.24 -12.99
CA PRO A 39 -10.98 -15.32 -13.80
C PRO A 39 -9.42 -15.31 -13.83
N PRO A 40 -8.77 -16.44 -14.18
CA PRO A 40 -7.34 -16.64 -14.02
C PRO A 40 -6.46 -15.45 -14.46
N GLY A 41 -5.48 -15.10 -13.63
CA GLY A 41 -4.57 -13.98 -13.89
C GLY A 41 -5.08 -12.61 -13.45
N PHE A 42 -6.23 -12.53 -12.78
CA PHE A 42 -6.79 -11.27 -12.28
C PHE A 42 -6.91 -11.24 -10.76
N ILE A 43 -6.54 -10.10 -10.16
CA ILE A 43 -6.71 -9.84 -8.72
C ILE A 43 -7.27 -8.44 -8.55
N ILE A 44 -8.27 -8.28 -7.70
CA ILE A 44 -8.79 -6.99 -7.29
C ILE A 44 -8.65 -6.93 -5.77
N ALA A 45 -7.86 -6.00 -5.24
CA ALA A 45 -7.71 -5.81 -3.81
C ALA A 45 -8.01 -4.37 -3.43
N THR A 46 -8.59 -4.15 -2.27
CA THR A 46 -9.11 -2.83 -1.87
C THR A 46 -8.97 -2.63 -0.38
N HIS A 47 -8.37 -1.52 0.02
CA HIS A 47 -8.52 -0.96 1.36
C HIS A 47 -9.76 -0.07 1.41
N HIS A 48 -10.56 -0.27 2.44
CA HIS A 48 -11.62 0.64 2.86
C HIS A 48 -11.09 1.39 4.07
N PHE A 49 -11.04 2.71 3.98
CA PHE A 49 -10.60 3.55 5.08
C PHE A 49 -11.77 3.88 6.00
N LYS A 50 -11.49 4.18 7.27
CA LYS A 50 -12.47 4.73 8.21
C LYS A 50 -12.18 6.19 8.53
N ASP A 51 -13.17 6.85 9.09
CA ASP A 51 -13.05 8.18 9.69
C ASP A 51 -11.99 8.19 10.82
N PRO A 52 -11.02 9.14 10.82
CA PRO A 52 -10.81 10.18 9.80
C PRO A 52 -10.17 9.64 8.52
N TYR A 53 -10.86 9.88 7.40
CA TYR A 53 -10.40 9.45 6.08
C TYR A 53 -9.10 10.15 5.69
N PRO A 54 -8.16 9.45 5.04
CA PRO A 54 -6.99 10.09 4.46
C PRO A 54 -7.45 11.04 3.35
N MET A 55 -6.68 12.11 3.16
CA MET A 55 -6.94 13.06 2.09
C MET A 55 -6.04 12.78 0.89
N VAL A 56 -6.51 13.14 -0.30
CA VAL A 56 -5.65 13.17 -1.48
C VAL A 56 -4.84 14.46 -1.42
N ASN A 57 -3.68 14.46 -0.77
CA ASN A 57 -2.79 15.62 -0.65
C ASN A 57 -1.33 15.17 -0.42
N GLU A 58 -0.40 16.14 -0.32
CA GLU A 58 1.03 15.85 -0.08
C GLU A 58 1.31 15.24 1.29
N ILE A 59 0.52 15.58 2.31
CA ILE A 59 0.71 15.11 3.70
C ILE A 59 0.45 13.60 3.79
N ASP A 60 -0.55 13.11 3.05
CA ASP A 60 -0.96 11.72 3.06
C ASP A 60 -0.35 10.92 1.91
N LEU A 61 0.44 11.55 1.04
CA LEU A 61 1.05 10.91 -0.13
C LEU A 61 1.80 9.63 0.24
N ASP A 62 2.67 9.68 1.26
CA ASP A 62 3.42 8.51 1.71
C ASP A 62 2.52 7.43 2.31
N LEU A 63 1.45 7.83 3.01
CA LEU A 63 0.44 6.90 3.54
C LEU A 63 -0.26 6.14 2.40
N LEU A 64 -0.65 6.85 1.35
CA LEU A 64 -1.32 6.29 0.17
C LEU A 64 -0.40 5.40 -0.66
N CYS A 65 0.88 5.76 -0.76
CA CYS A 65 1.89 4.91 -1.39
C CYS A 65 2.07 3.61 -0.60
N ASN A 66 2.18 3.69 0.72
CA ASN A 66 2.30 2.50 1.58
C ASN A 66 1.05 1.64 1.55
N ALA A 67 -0.15 2.22 1.55
CA ALA A 67 -1.41 1.49 1.38
C ALA A 67 -1.45 0.73 0.04
N THR A 68 -0.92 1.33 -1.03
CA THR A 68 -0.82 0.65 -2.33
C THR A 68 0.17 -0.51 -2.29
N MET A 69 1.36 -0.29 -1.69
CA MET A 69 2.36 -1.33 -1.54
C MET A 69 1.88 -2.48 -0.65
N ASP A 70 1.14 -2.19 0.40
CA ASP A 70 0.55 -3.19 1.29
C ASP A 70 -0.35 -4.14 0.52
N LEU A 71 -1.26 -3.63 -0.33
CA LEU A 71 -2.06 -4.47 -1.22
C LEU A 71 -1.22 -5.29 -2.20
N LEU A 72 -0.15 -4.72 -2.77
CA LEU A 72 0.72 -5.46 -3.68
C LEU A 72 1.47 -6.59 -2.97
N ILE A 73 1.99 -6.33 -1.77
CA ILE A 73 2.74 -7.30 -0.95
C ILE A 73 1.83 -8.44 -0.51
N GLN A 74 0.60 -8.13 -0.07
CA GLN A 74 -0.34 -9.14 0.39
C GLN A 74 -0.96 -9.96 -0.75
N PHE A 75 -1.30 -9.33 -1.87
CA PHE A 75 -2.14 -9.95 -2.90
C PHE A 75 -1.42 -10.21 -4.22
N ALA A 76 -0.58 -9.29 -4.70
CA ALA A 76 0.00 -9.36 -6.04
C ALA A 76 1.31 -10.17 -6.09
N TYR A 77 2.32 -9.78 -5.32
CA TYR A 77 3.66 -10.38 -5.35
C TYR A 77 3.69 -11.88 -5.03
N PRO A 78 2.89 -12.41 -4.07
CA PRO A 78 2.85 -13.84 -3.78
C PRO A 78 2.25 -14.66 -4.94
N SER A 79 1.27 -14.09 -5.67
CA SER A 79 0.58 -14.76 -6.78
C SER A 79 1.23 -14.57 -8.15
N LEU A 80 2.29 -13.76 -8.22
CA LEU A 80 2.78 -13.25 -9.49
C LEU A 80 3.29 -14.37 -10.43
N SER A 81 2.76 -14.37 -11.65
CA SER A 81 3.02 -15.39 -12.68
C SER A 81 3.06 -14.74 -14.07
N GLY A 82 4.15 -14.97 -14.82
CA GLY A 82 4.35 -14.37 -16.14
C GLY A 82 4.46 -12.84 -16.11
N TYR A 83 3.90 -12.19 -17.13
CA TYR A 83 3.90 -10.73 -17.25
C TYR A 83 2.79 -10.16 -16.37
N GLY A 84 3.15 -9.29 -15.43
CA GLY A 84 2.25 -8.72 -14.43
C GLY A 84 2.26 -7.20 -14.45
N LYS A 85 1.10 -6.58 -14.34
CA LYS A 85 0.93 -5.13 -14.18
C LYS A 85 -0.30 -4.81 -13.34
N PHE A 86 -0.41 -3.61 -12.82
CA PHE A 86 -1.57 -3.20 -12.02
C PHE A 86 -1.98 -1.75 -12.27
N THR A 87 -3.23 -1.43 -11.97
CA THR A 87 -3.74 -0.05 -11.94
C THR A 87 -4.17 0.31 -10.52
N ILE A 88 -4.06 1.58 -10.16
CA ILE A 88 -4.56 2.14 -8.89
C ILE A 88 -5.86 2.88 -9.16
N SER A 89 -6.89 2.63 -8.36
CA SER A 89 -8.15 3.37 -8.40
C SER A 89 -8.50 3.92 -7.03
N TYR A 90 -9.00 5.16 -7.02
CA TYR A 90 -9.49 5.85 -5.84
C TYR A 90 -11.00 5.94 -5.89
N THR A 91 -11.63 5.76 -4.74
CA THR A 91 -12.97 6.29 -4.49
C THR A 91 -12.80 7.48 -3.55
N ILE A 92 -13.19 8.66 -4.02
CA ILE A 92 -13.25 9.87 -3.21
C ILE A 92 -14.69 10.19 -2.84
N SER A 93 -14.86 10.92 -1.74
CA SER A 93 -16.15 11.38 -1.25
C SER A 93 -16.14 12.90 -1.10
N PRO A 94 -16.58 13.64 -2.14
CA PRO A 94 -16.67 15.09 -2.08
C PRO A 94 -17.61 15.51 -0.94
N SER A 95 -17.12 16.38 -0.07
CA SER A 95 -17.86 16.88 1.10
C SER A 95 -18.41 15.78 2.02
N TYR A 96 -17.59 14.76 2.33
CA TYR A 96 -17.92 13.79 3.38
C TYR A 96 -19.21 12.99 3.13
N GLY A 97 -19.45 12.61 1.87
CA GLY A 97 -20.57 11.75 1.47
C GLY A 97 -21.84 12.49 1.08
N LEU A 98 -21.87 13.82 1.20
CA LEU A 98 -23.05 14.62 0.89
C LEU A 98 -23.40 14.64 -0.61
N TRP A 99 -22.41 14.49 -1.49
CA TRP A 99 -22.60 14.53 -2.96
C TRP A 99 -22.36 13.18 -3.64
N GLY A 100 -22.35 12.10 -2.87
CA GLY A 100 -22.04 10.76 -3.35
C GLY A 100 -20.54 10.49 -3.52
N GLU A 101 -20.20 9.27 -3.95
CA GLU A 101 -18.82 8.83 -4.11
C GLU A 101 -18.41 8.81 -5.58
N LEU A 102 -17.20 9.27 -5.90
CA LEU A 102 -16.63 9.23 -7.23
C LEU A 102 -15.49 8.23 -7.28
N THR A 103 -15.56 7.24 -8.18
CA THR A 103 -14.47 6.27 -8.40
C THR A 103 -13.78 6.52 -9.73
N PHE A 104 -12.45 6.59 -9.72
CA PHE A 104 -11.64 6.76 -10.92
C PHE A 104 -10.30 6.00 -10.81
N THR A 105 -9.69 5.74 -11.95
CA THR A 105 -8.35 5.12 -12.04
C THR A 105 -7.33 6.24 -12.25
N LEU A 106 -6.19 6.17 -11.55
CA LEU A 106 -5.16 7.20 -11.57
C LEU A 106 -4.49 7.26 -12.95
N ASP A 107 -3.48 6.45 -13.22
CA ASP A 107 -2.80 6.43 -14.52
C ASP A 107 -2.95 5.08 -15.22
N ASN A 108 -2.20 4.96 -16.33
CA ASN A 108 -1.91 3.70 -16.99
C ASN A 108 -1.37 2.66 -16.01
N ALA A 109 -1.48 1.39 -16.42
CA ALA A 109 -1.01 0.28 -15.61
C ALA A 109 0.50 0.34 -15.36
N ILE A 110 0.90 0.17 -14.10
CA ILE A 110 2.28 0.09 -13.62
C ILE A 110 2.74 -1.37 -13.73
N PRO A 111 3.86 -1.65 -14.40
CA PRO A 111 4.38 -3.01 -14.51
C PRO A 111 4.92 -3.53 -13.17
N LEU A 112 4.72 -4.82 -12.91
CA LEU A 112 5.35 -5.59 -11.83
C LEU A 112 6.46 -6.50 -12.35
N THR A 113 6.44 -6.81 -13.65
CA THR A 113 7.52 -7.49 -14.35
C THR A 113 7.90 -6.78 -15.64
N ASP A 114 9.13 -7.02 -16.08
CA ASP A 114 9.61 -6.60 -17.39
C ASP A 114 9.09 -7.53 -18.52
N GLN A 115 9.52 -7.24 -19.75
CA GLN A 115 9.13 -8.01 -20.94
C GLN A 115 9.66 -9.45 -20.92
N ASP A 116 10.72 -9.71 -20.15
CA ASP A 116 11.31 -11.05 -19.95
C ASP A 116 10.65 -11.80 -18.78
N ASN A 117 9.55 -11.28 -18.23
CA ASN A 117 8.86 -11.79 -17.03
C ASN A 117 9.69 -11.76 -15.74
N LYS A 118 10.75 -10.95 -15.67
CA LYS A 118 11.52 -10.74 -14.43
C LYS A 118 10.83 -9.71 -13.56
N LYS A 119 10.84 -9.94 -12.25
CA LYS A 119 10.25 -9.03 -11.26
C LYS A 119 10.99 -7.69 -11.26
N ILE A 120 10.23 -6.61 -11.37
CA ILE A 120 10.74 -5.26 -11.16
C ILE A 120 11.00 -5.09 -9.65
N PRO A 121 12.14 -4.49 -9.24
CA PRO A 121 12.42 -4.21 -7.83
C PRO A 121 11.30 -3.40 -7.18
N MET A 122 10.93 -3.77 -5.95
CA MET A 122 9.84 -3.10 -5.22
C MET A 122 10.07 -1.60 -5.03
N ASN A 123 11.32 -1.16 -4.88
CA ASN A 123 11.67 0.25 -4.79
C ASN A 123 11.36 1.02 -6.08
N ASP A 124 11.55 0.39 -7.23
CA ASP A 124 11.23 0.99 -8.54
C ASP A 124 9.72 1.05 -8.73
N VAL A 125 9.00 0.00 -8.34
CA VAL A 125 7.52 -0.01 -8.32
C VAL A 125 6.99 1.08 -7.39
N TYR A 126 7.57 1.24 -6.20
CA TYR A 126 7.21 2.31 -5.26
C TYR A 126 7.43 3.70 -5.88
N ALA A 127 8.55 3.93 -6.54
CA ALA A 127 8.81 5.20 -7.22
C ALA A 127 7.78 5.50 -8.33
N LEU A 128 7.31 4.48 -9.05
CA LEU A 128 6.24 4.62 -10.04
C LEU A 128 4.88 4.93 -9.40
N ILE A 129 4.56 4.28 -8.27
CA ILE A 129 3.35 4.56 -7.47
C ILE A 129 3.38 6.01 -6.99
N TYR A 130 4.49 6.43 -6.37
CA TYR A 130 4.66 7.78 -5.85
C TYR A 130 4.40 8.83 -6.93
N LYS A 131 5.06 8.69 -8.08
CA LYS A 131 4.86 9.61 -9.22
C LYS A 131 3.41 9.65 -9.70
N SER A 132 2.74 8.49 -9.75
CA SER A 132 1.33 8.44 -10.16
C SER A 132 0.44 9.13 -9.14
N ILE A 133 0.57 8.83 -7.85
CA ILE A 133 -0.29 9.44 -6.81
C ILE A 133 -0.02 10.94 -6.68
N GLN A 134 1.24 11.38 -6.73
CA GLN A 134 1.62 12.79 -6.62
C GLN A 134 0.91 13.66 -7.68
N LYS A 135 0.87 13.19 -8.93
CA LYS A 135 0.16 13.89 -10.02
C LYS A 135 -1.33 14.09 -9.72
N TYR A 136 -1.95 13.20 -8.95
CA TYR A 136 -3.36 13.28 -8.57
C TYR A 136 -3.59 14.06 -7.28
N ALA A 137 -2.58 14.16 -6.40
CA ALA A 137 -2.60 15.07 -5.25
C ALA A 137 -2.82 16.52 -5.68
N GLU A 138 -2.21 16.95 -6.79
CA GLU A 138 -2.42 18.30 -7.34
C GLU A 138 -3.85 18.53 -7.84
N ARG A 139 -4.51 17.51 -8.39
CA ARG A 139 -5.82 17.64 -9.05
C ARG A 139 -7.00 17.51 -8.08
N TYR A 140 -6.85 16.70 -7.04
CA TYR A 140 -7.91 16.37 -6.10
C TYR A 140 -7.55 16.77 -4.67
N ASP A 141 -6.73 17.81 -4.52
CA ASP A 141 -6.25 18.28 -3.22
C ASP A 141 -7.41 18.48 -2.23
N GLY A 142 -7.21 18.01 -1.00
CA GLY A 142 -8.17 18.11 0.10
C GLY A 142 -9.42 17.21 -0.02
N GLN A 143 -9.55 16.36 -1.04
CA GLN A 143 -10.67 15.41 -1.14
C GLN A 143 -10.44 14.21 -0.21
N PHE A 144 -11.50 13.75 0.46
CA PHE A 144 -11.46 12.56 1.30
C PHE A 144 -11.42 11.28 0.47
N LEU A 145 -10.45 10.42 0.74
CA LEU A 145 -10.29 9.13 0.11
C LEU A 145 -10.94 8.04 0.97
N VAL A 146 -12.04 7.49 0.50
CA VAL A 146 -12.77 6.43 1.24
C VAL A 146 -12.28 5.03 0.87
N ARG A 147 -11.79 4.84 -0.36
CA ARG A 147 -11.25 3.54 -0.81
C ARG A 147 -10.04 3.70 -1.72
N LEU A 148 -9.08 2.81 -1.54
CA LEU A 148 -7.94 2.61 -2.44
C LEU A 148 -7.97 1.17 -2.95
N MET A 149 -7.95 1.01 -4.27
CA MET A 149 -8.03 -0.28 -4.92
C MET A 149 -6.86 -0.48 -5.89
N ILE A 150 -6.31 -1.69 -5.91
CA ILE A 150 -5.48 -2.18 -7.02
C ILE A 150 -6.26 -3.18 -7.85
N ARG A 151 -6.08 -3.12 -9.18
CA ARG A 151 -6.43 -4.21 -10.09
C ARG A 151 -5.17 -4.73 -10.73
N VAL A 152 -4.88 -6.01 -10.55
CA VAL A 152 -3.68 -6.67 -11.04
C VAL A 152 -4.07 -7.59 -12.20
N TYR A 153 -3.25 -7.54 -13.24
CA TYR A 153 -3.41 -8.26 -14.50
C TYR A 153 -2.14 -9.08 -14.72
N MET A 154 -2.30 -10.38 -15.00
CA MET A 154 -1.20 -11.31 -15.22
C MET A 154 -1.49 -12.18 -16.45
N THR A 155 -0.46 -12.54 -17.21
CA THR A 155 -0.61 -13.44 -18.38
C THR A 155 -0.59 -14.92 -18.01
N GLY A 156 0.05 -15.28 -16.90
CA GLY A 156 0.06 -16.67 -16.40
C GLY A 156 -1.12 -16.96 -15.47
N GLU A 157 -1.39 -18.24 -15.23
CA GLU A 157 -2.24 -18.64 -14.12
C GLU A 157 -1.62 -18.13 -12.81
N LYS A 158 -2.43 -17.40 -12.02
CA LYS A 158 -1.98 -16.87 -10.73
C LYS A 158 -1.47 -18.02 -9.86
N LYS A 159 -0.34 -17.83 -9.20
CA LYS A 159 0.14 -18.80 -8.21
C LYS A 159 -0.79 -18.78 -7.00
N GLU A 160 -1.02 -19.93 -6.40
CA GLU A 160 -1.74 -20.02 -5.13
C GLU A 160 -1.04 -19.16 -4.08
N ARG A 161 -1.82 -18.35 -3.36
CA ARG A 161 -1.31 -17.54 -2.26
C ARG A 161 -1.18 -18.42 -1.02
N PRO A 162 -0.10 -18.30 -0.24
CA PRO A 162 -0.08 -18.86 1.10
C PRO A 162 -1.27 -18.26 1.88
N LEU A 163 -2.16 -19.11 2.38
CA LEU A 163 -3.24 -18.69 3.28
C LEU A 163 -2.60 -18.23 4.59
N PHE A 164 -2.41 -16.93 4.77
CA PHE A 164 -2.27 -16.37 6.11
C PHE A 164 -3.68 -16.32 6.71
N SER A 165 -4.02 -17.37 7.45
CA SER A 165 -5.17 -17.36 8.35
C SER A 165 -5.01 -16.17 9.31
N LEU A 166 -5.90 -15.19 9.18
CA LEU A 166 -6.14 -14.15 10.20
C LEU A 166 -7.12 -14.67 11.27
N GLU A 167 -7.21 -15.99 11.49
CA GLU A 167 -7.87 -16.59 12.65
C GLU A 167 -6.81 -17.01 13.66
N GLY A 168 -6.39 -16.08 14.51
CA GLY A 168 -5.36 -16.37 15.51
C GLY A 168 -5.04 -15.25 16.49
N SER A 169 -6.01 -14.45 16.94
CA SER A 169 -5.82 -13.53 18.08
C SER A 169 -7.11 -13.24 18.86
N SER A 170 -8.00 -14.23 18.96
CA SER A 170 -9.14 -14.18 19.87
C SER A 170 -9.41 -15.58 20.42
N LYS A 171 -8.61 -16.00 21.42
CA LYS A 171 -8.94 -16.97 22.49
C LYS A 171 -7.66 -17.48 23.16
N SER A 172 -7.28 -16.88 24.30
CA SER A 172 -6.80 -17.58 25.51
C SER A 172 -6.05 -16.62 26.45
N PHE A 173 -6.79 -15.74 27.14
CA PHE A 173 -6.35 -15.22 28.44
C PHE A 173 -7.51 -15.36 29.44
N LEU A 174 -8.00 -16.58 29.58
CA LEU A 174 -8.65 -17.07 30.79
C LEU A 174 -8.26 -18.54 30.94
N GLN A 175 -7.82 -18.88 32.15
CA GLN A 175 -7.32 -20.18 32.66
C GLN A 175 -5.85 -20.50 32.39
N SER A 176 -5.00 -20.12 33.36
CA SER A 176 -4.46 -21.06 34.36
C SER A 176 -3.91 -20.28 35.55
#